data_AF-A0A6S6RKU3-F1
#
_entry.id   AF-A0A6S6RKU3-F1
#
_cell.length_a   1.000
_cell.length_b   1.000
_cell.length_c   1.000
_cell.angle_alpha   90.00
_cell.angle_beta   90.00
_cell.angle_gamma   90.00
#
_symmetry.space_group_name_H-M   'P 1'
#
loop_
_entity.id
_entity.type
_entity.pdbx_description
1 polymer ?
#
loop_
_entity_poly.entity_id
_entity_poly.type
_entity_poly.pdbx_seq_one_letter_code
_entity_poly.pdbx_strand_id
1 'polypeptide(L)' 'MTVYHRIIIKNQQGMHARPAMMLCQLIQQFESSVLLRNCHNIEAQADSVIAMLMLDS' A
#
# COMPACT_ATOMS: atom_id res chain seq x y z
N MET A 1 15.44 4.30 10.90
CA MET A 1 14.71 5.58 11.04
C MET A 1 13.54 5.50 10.08
N THR A 2 12.30 5.66 10.55
CA THR A 2 11.10 5.43 9.72
C THR A 2 10.61 6.75 9.13
N VAL A 3 10.31 6.77 7.84
CA VAL A 3 9.77 7.94 7.14
C VAL A 3 8.27 7.76 6.97
N TYR A 4 7.50 8.79 7.32
CA TYR A 4 6.04 8.79 7.20
C TYR A 4 5.57 9.88 6.25
N HIS A 5 4.61 9.54 5.39
CA HIS A 5 3.98 10.50 4.50
C HIS A 5 2.50 10.18 4.32
N ARG A 6 1.66 11.22 4.27
CA ARG A 6 0.23 11.09 3.96
C ARG A 6 0.03 11.42 2.49
N ILE A 7 -0.58 10.51 1.75
CA ILE A 7 -0.87 10.65 0.33
C ILE A 7 -2.37 10.48 0.06
N ILE A 8 -2.84 11.03 -1.05
CA ILE A 8 -4.22 10.87 -1.53
C ILE A 8 -4.16 10.07 -2.83
N ILE A 9 -4.81 8.91 -2.83
CA ILE A 9 -4.97 8.11 -4.04
C ILE A 9 -6.06 8.77 -4.89
N LYS A 10 -5.72 9.18 -6.11
CA LYS A 10 -6.65 9.78 -7.09
C LYS A 10 -7.06 8.82 -8.20
N ASN A 11 -6.59 7.58 -8.15
CA ASN A 11 -6.95 6.55 -9.12
C ASN A 11 -8.45 6.30 -9.07
N GLN A 12 -9.08 6.23 -10.24
CA GLN A 12 -10.53 5.99 -10.36
C GLN A 12 -10.97 4.65 -9.76
N GLN A 13 -10.06 3.68 -9.73
CA GLN A 13 -10.22 2.33 -9.21
C GLN A 13 -9.40 2.14 -7.92
N GLY A 14 -9.14 3.20 -7.16
CA GLY A 14 -8.40 3.11 -5.91
C GLY A 14 -7.01 2.46 -6.01
N MET A 15 -6.59 1.84 -4.90
CA MET A 15 -5.34 1.07 -4.79
C MET A 15 -5.58 -0.44 -4.86
N HIS A 16 -6.46 -0.89 -5.76
CA HIS A 16 -6.73 -2.32 -5.95
C HIS A 16 -6.22 -2.84 -7.30
N ALA A 17 -6.01 -4.16 -7.41
CA ALA A 17 -5.57 -4.85 -8.63
C ALA A 17 -4.19 -4.41 -9.16
N ARG A 18 -4.11 -3.76 -10.33
CA ARG A 18 -2.86 -3.51 -11.07
C ARG A 18 -1.92 -2.53 -10.36
N PRO A 19 -2.39 -1.37 -9.82
CA PRO A 19 -1.57 -0.50 -8.97
C PRO A 19 -0.98 -1.21 -7.74
N ALA A 20 -1.76 -2.03 -7.03
CA ALA A 20 -1.28 -2.78 -5.87
C ALA A 20 -0.19 -3.79 -6.23
N MET A 21 -0.35 -4.52 -7.34
CA MET A 21 0.69 -5.42 -7.84
C MET A 21 1.98 -4.67 -8.20
N MET A 22 1.88 -3.54 -8.91
CA MET A 22 3.06 -2.75 -9.28
C MET A 22 3.79 -2.21 -8.05
N LEU A 23 3.06 -1.75 -7.04
CA LEU A 23 3.63 -1.24 -5.79
C LEU A 23 4.30 -2.37 -5.00
N CYS A 24 3.66 -3.55 -4.91
CA CYS A 24 4.24 -4.74 -4.29
C CYS A 24 5.56 -5.15 -4.99
N GLN A 25 5.56 -5.22 -6.32
CA GLN A 25 6.76 -5.52 -7.11
C GLN A 25 7.87 -4.50 -6.91
N LEU A 26 7.53 -3.21 -6.76
CA LEU A 26 8.50 -2.16 -6.50
C LEU A 26 9.13 -2.33 -5.11
N ILE A 27 8.32 -2.60 -4.09
CA ILE A 27 8.80 -2.76 -2.70
C ILE A 27 9.73 -3.96 -2.57
N GLN A 28 9.45 -5.05 -3.27
CA GLN A 28 10.32 -6.23 -3.31
C GLN A 28 11.74 -5.95 -3.84
N GLN A 29 11.97 -4.80 -4.51
CA GLN A 29 13.30 -4.38 -4.96
C GLN A 29 14.13 -3.70 -3.86
N PHE A 30 13.54 -3.43 -2.69
CA PHE A 30 14.19 -2.74 -1.58
C PHE A 30 14.21 -3.61 -0.32
N GLU A 31 15.25 -3.49 0.50
CA GLU A 31 15.34 -4.18 1.81
C GLU A 31 14.54 -3.48 2.93
N SER A 32 13.62 -2.59 2.58
CA SER A 32 12.84 -1.80 3.53
C SER A 32 11.42 -2.33 3.68
N SER A 33 10.91 -2.38 4.91
CA SER A 33 9.51 -2.71 5.16
C SER A 33 8.64 -1.46 5.00
N VAL A 34 7.55 -1.58 4.24
CA VAL A 34 6.59 -0.50 3.99
C VAL A 34 5.24 -0.90 4.55
N LEU A 35 4.68 -0.03 5.40
CA LEU A 35 3.37 -0.20 6.01
C LEU A 35 2.44 0.92 5.54
N LEU A 36 1.29 0.53 5.00
CA LEU A 36 0.24 1.42 4.55
C LEU A 36 -0.85 1.48 5.61
N ARG A 37 -1.39 2.68 5.86
CA ARG A 37 -2.51 2.90 6.78
C ARG A 37 -3.58 3.74 6.09
N ASN A 38 -4.82 3.28 6.09
CA ASN A 38 -5.95 4.05 5.55
C ASN A 38 -6.52 5.02 6.61
N CYS A 39 -7.54 5.78 6.21
CA CYS A 39 -8.27 6.70 7.09
C CYS A 39 -9.07 6.00 8.21
N HIS A 40 -9.36 4.71 8.07
CA HIS A 40 -10.01 3.88 9.08
C HIS A 40 -9.02 3.25 10.09
N ASN A 41 -7.74 3.67 10.08
CA ASN A 41 -6.65 3.07 10.87
C ASN A 41 -6.42 1.58 10.59
N ILE A 42 -6.87 1.06 9.45
CA ILE A 42 -6.52 -0.28 9.00
C ILE A 42 -5.11 -0.22 8.44
N GLU A 43 -4.27 -1.16 8.87
CA GLU A 43 -2.88 -1.28 8.45
C GLU A 43 -2.70 -2.49 7.54
N ALA A 44 -1.89 -2.33 6.50
CA ALA A 44 -1.50 -3.42 5.63
C ALA A 44 -0.02 -3.32 5.28
N GLN A 45 0.66 -4.47 5.26
CA GLN A 45 1.99 -4.53 4.69
C GLN A 45 1.92 -4.45 3.17
N ALA A 46 2.80 -3.63 2.61
CA ALA A 46 2.78 -3.32 1.19
C ALA A 46 3.59 -4.32 0.33
N ASP A 47 4.13 -5.37 0.93
CA ASP A 47 4.68 -6.55 0.25
C ASP A 47 3.62 -7.64 -0.01
N SER A 48 2.38 -7.44 0.48
CA SER A 48 1.27 -8.36 0.29
C SER A 48 0.12 -7.69 -0.45
N VAL A 49 -0.15 -8.17 -1.67
CA VAL A 49 -1.27 -7.69 -2.50
C VAL A 49 -2.60 -7.91 -1.78
N ILE A 50 -2.74 -9.03 -1.05
CA ILE A 50 -3.97 -9.36 -0.31
C ILE A 50 -4.20 -8.36 0.82
N ALA A 51 -3.14 -7.95 1.52
CA ALA A 51 -3.26 -6.98 2.61
C ALA A 51 -3.66 -5.60 2.08
N MET A 52 -3.13 -5.17 0.93
CA MET A 52 -3.54 -3.90 0.30
C MET A 52 -5.02 -3.87 -0.08
N LEU A 53 -5.61 -5.00 -0.50
CA LEU A 53 -7.03 -5.07 -0.83
C LEU A 53 -7.91 -4.80 0.41
N MET A 54 -7.45 -5.13 1.61
CA MET A 54 -8.17 -4.86 2.86
C MET A 54 -8.20 -3.38 3.25
N LEU A 55 -7.35 -2.53 2.63
CA LEU A 55 -7.33 -1.08 2.91
C LEU A 55 -8.44 -0.30 2.20
N ASP A 56 -9.02 -0.87 1.15
CA ASP A 56 -10.08 -0.24 0.33
C ASP A 56 -11.48 -0.44 0.93
N SER A 57 -11.60 -1.27 1.99
CA SER A 57 -12.84 -1.58 2.70
C SER A 57 -13.24 -0.56 3.76
#